data_AF-A0A934B4N4-F1
#
_entry.id   AF-A0A934B4N4-F1
#
_cell.length_a   1.000
_cell.length_b   1.000
_cell.length_c   1.000
_cell.angle_alpha   90.00
_cell.angle_beta   90.00
_cell.angle_gamma   90.00
#
_symmetry.space_group_name_H-M   'P 1'
#
loop_
_entity.id
_entity.type
_entity.pdbx_description
1 polymer ?
#
loop_
_entity_poly.entity_id
_entity_poly.type
_entity_poly.pdbx_seq_one_letter_code
_entity_poly.pdbx_strand_id
1 'polypeptide(L)'
;MTGTPTLHTHLCNATPPWSALLVVPRGTSASALVKTPPGFAVRTIQGKKCQTPSMLFSEFARALDFPDYFGHNWDALEECLADFEWLPAKGYILLIHDADAVLPEDEEEYETLLEILSDAGEAWSKGQTTEGRRAPFHVCLAVTEQNKSKRTHWHVKEFSPTESTTPKTKPRPKRAPKQSKK
;
A
#
# COMPACT_ATOMS: atom_id res chain seq x y z
N MET A 1 -4.74 22.82 11.75
CA MET A 1 -5.32 21.48 11.98
C MET A 1 -5.08 20.68 10.71
N THR A 2 -3.95 19.99 10.61
CA THR A 2 -3.64 19.14 9.45
C THR A 2 -4.51 17.88 9.56
N GLY A 3 -5.47 17.73 8.65
CA GLY A 3 -6.25 16.50 8.55
C GLY A 3 -5.35 15.33 8.16
N THR A 4 -5.67 14.13 8.63
CA THR A 4 -4.98 12.91 8.20
C THR A 4 -5.04 12.82 6.67
N PRO A 5 -3.90 12.70 5.96
CA PRO A 5 -3.92 12.59 4.51
C PRO A 5 -4.69 11.34 4.09
N THR A 6 -5.53 11.49 3.07
CA THR A 6 -6.26 10.36 2.47
C THR A 6 -5.29 9.43 1.77
N LEU A 7 -5.67 8.15 1.58
CA LEU A 7 -4.84 7.19 0.85
C LEU A 7 -4.44 7.73 -0.54
N HIS A 8 -5.40 8.31 -1.28
CA HIS A 8 -5.12 8.89 -2.60
C HIS A 8 -4.06 10.01 -2.52
N THR A 9 -4.20 10.95 -1.59
CA THR A 9 -3.21 12.03 -1.44
C THR A 9 -1.84 11.48 -1.04
N HIS A 10 -1.81 10.45 -0.20
CA HIS A 10 -0.57 9.77 0.19
C HIS A 10 0.14 9.14 -1.01
N LEU A 11 -0.58 8.36 -1.82
CA LEU A 11 -0.03 7.67 -3.00
C LEU A 11 0.55 8.62 -4.05
N CYS A 12 0.07 9.86 -4.12
CA CYS A 12 0.62 10.88 -5.03
C CYS A 12 1.98 11.44 -4.59
N ASN A 13 2.37 11.29 -3.32
CA ASN A 13 3.60 11.86 -2.77
C ASN A 13 4.68 10.79 -2.59
N ALA A 14 5.93 11.14 -2.86
CA ALA A 14 7.08 10.28 -2.56
C ALA A 14 7.51 10.46 -1.10
N THR A 15 6.64 10.07 -0.16
CA THR A 15 6.89 10.15 1.28
C THR A 15 6.44 8.88 2.01
N PRO A 16 7.13 8.46 3.09
CA PRO A 16 6.74 7.28 3.86
C PRO A 16 5.40 7.48 4.59
N PRO A 17 4.71 6.38 4.97
CA PRO A 17 5.12 4.98 4.79
C PRO A 17 4.99 4.50 3.34
N TRP A 18 5.92 3.64 2.90
CA TRP A 18 5.93 3.07 1.55
C TRP A 18 4.98 1.89 1.39
N SER A 19 4.69 1.20 2.50
CA SER A 19 3.75 0.08 2.55
C SER A 19 2.55 0.42 3.45
N ALA A 20 1.34 0.14 2.96
CA ALA A 20 0.08 0.45 3.62
C ALA A 20 -0.82 -0.79 3.65
N LEU A 21 -1.43 -1.06 4.82
CA LEU A 21 -2.49 -2.06 4.93
C LEU A 21 -3.83 -1.45 4.52
N LEU A 22 -4.47 -2.07 3.54
CA LEU A 22 -5.80 -1.73 3.07
C LEU A 22 -6.80 -2.81 3.49
N VAL A 23 -7.64 -2.50 4.47
CA VAL A 23 -8.71 -3.39 4.89
C VAL A 23 -9.89 -3.24 3.95
N VAL A 24 -10.16 -4.26 3.15
CA VAL A 24 -11.18 -4.26 2.10
C VAL A 24 -12.54 -4.68 2.70
N PRO A 25 -13.56 -3.79 2.68
CA PRO A 25 -14.88 -4.13 3.17
C PRO A 25 -15.53 -5.22 2.33
N ARG A 26 -16.43 -5.99 2.94
CA ARG A 26 -17.20 -7.02 2.23
C ARG A 26 -17.92 -6.43 1.00
N GLY A 27 -17.85 -7.15 -0.12
CA GLY A 27 -18.49 -6.73 -1.39
C GLY A 27 -17.74 -5.65 -2.17
N THR A 28 -16.56 -5.21 -1.70
CA THR A 28 -15.71 -4.25 -2.42
C THR A 28 -14.46 -4.93 -2.96
N SER A 29 -13.93 -4.45 -4.09
CA SER A 29 -12.63 -4.87 -4.62
C SER A 29 -11.54 -3.92 -4.16
N ALA A 30 -10.36 -4.43 -3.83
CA ALA A 30 -9.21 -3.60 -3.44
C ALA A 30 -8.85 -2.56 -4.52
N SER A 31 -8.95 -2.96 -5.80
CA SER A 31 -8.73 -2.05 -6.94
C SER A 31 -9.67 -0.84 -6.96
N ALA A 32 -10.89 -0.96 -6.45
CA ALA A 32 -11.85 0.15 -6.38
C ALA A 32 -11.51 1.17 -5.28
N LEU A 33 -10.70 0.76 -4.29
CA LEU A 33 -10.28 1.60 -3.16
C LEU A 33 -8.98 2.38 -3.47
N VAL A 34 -8.16 1.86 -4.40
CA VAL A 34 -6.94 2.51 -4.86
C VAL A 34 -7.26 3.39 -6.07
N LYS A 35 -7.45 4.69 -5.83
CA LYS A 35 -7.57 5.67 -6.92
C LYS A 35 -6.21 5.91 -7.55
N THR A 36 -6.04 5.49 -8.80
CA THR A 36 -4.77 5.62 -9.53
C THR A 36 -4.54 7.07 -9.99
N PRO A 37 -3.43 7.71 -9.61
CA PRO A 37 -3.07 9.02 -10.14
C PRO A 37 -2.73 8.93 -11.64
N PRO A 38 -3.00 9.97 -12.45
CA PRO A 38 -2.69 9.95 -13.88
C PRO A 38 -1.20 9.70 -14.16
N GLY A 39 -0.93 8.71 -15.02
CA GLY A 39 0.44 8.34 -15.42
C GLY A 39 1.16 7.42 -14.45
N PHE A 40 0.51 6.94 -13.38
CA PHE A 40 1.06 5.88 -12.54
C PHE A 40 0.85 4.50 -13.17
N ALA A 41 1.82 3.62 -13.00
CA ALA A 41 1.64 2.20 -13.24
C ALA A 41 1.10 1.54 -11.96
N VAL A 42 0.03 0.75 -12.11
CA VAL A 42 -0.48 -0.12 -11.05
C VAL A 42 -0.20 -1.56 -11.45
N ARG A 43 0.45 -2.32 -10.57
CA ARG A 43 0.70 -3.75 -10.76
C ARG A 43 0.03 -4.56 -9.67
N THR A 44 -0.62 -5.64 -10.09
CA THR A 44 -1.38 -6.51 -9.19
C THR A 44 -0.60 -7.79 -8.92
N ILE A 45 -0.37 -8.05 -7.64
CA ILE A 45 0.31 -9.22 -7.11
C ILE A 45 -0.72 -10.05 -6.35
N GLN A 46 -0.81 -11.34 -6.65
CA GLN A 46 -1.74 -12.23 -5.98
C GLN A 46 -1.07 -12.88 -4.77
N GLY A 47 -1.40 -12.45 -3.55
CA GLY A 47 -0.80 -12.97 -2.32
C GLY A 47 -0.95 -14.49 -2.15
N LYS A 48 -2.04 -15.08 -2.65
CA LYS A 48 -2.21 -16.54 -2.71
C LYS A 48 -1.16 -17.27 -3.56
N LYS A 49 -0.44 -16.56 -4.44
CA LYS A 49 0.70 -17.06 -5.21
C LYS A 49 2.05 -16.67 -4.59
N CYS A 50 2.07 -16.18 -3.35
CA CYS A 50 3.27 -15.74 -2.65
C CYS A 50 3.45 -16.49 -1.31
N GLN A 51 3.03 -17.76 -1.25
CA GLN A 51 3.03 -18.54 0.00
C GLN A 51 4.43 -19.01 0.43
N THR A 52 5.38 -19.05 -0.50
CA THR A 52 6.80 -19.34 -0.25
C THR A 52 7.66 -18.32 -1.01
N PRO A 53 8.94 -18.11 -0.62
CA PRO A 53 9.82 -17.17 -1.31
C PRO A 53 9.90 -17.43 -2.81
N SER A 54 10.09 -18.70 -3.23
CA SER A 54 10.14 -19.07 -4.66
C SER A 54 8.86 -18.70 -5.43
N MET A 55 7.69 -18.93 -4.84
CA MET A 55 6.41 -18.54 -5.45
C MET A 55 6.26 -17.02 -5.48
N LEU A 56 6.67 -16.33 -4.41
CA LEU A 56 6.67 -14.88 -4.33
C LEU A 56 7.53 -14.26 -5.44
N PHE A 57 8.77 -14.69 -5.59
CA PHE A 57 9.67 -14.20 -6.63
C PHE A 57 9.07 -14.37 -8.02
N SER A 58 8.46 -15.54 -8.27
CA SER A 58 7.79 -15.84 -9.54
C SER A 58 6.58 -14.91 -9.80
N GLU A 59 5.79 -14.63 -8.77
CA GLU A 59 4.63 -13.75 -8.91
C GLU A 59 5.03 -12.27 -9.05
N PHE A 60 6.07 -11.81 -8.36
CA PHE A 60 6.62 -10.46 -8.53
C PHE A 60 7.19 -10.28 -9.94
N ALA A 61 8.01 -11.22 -10.41
CA ALA A 61 8.55 -11.19 -11.75
C ALA A 61 7.45 -11.12 -12.82
N ARG A 62 6.41 -11.95 -12.68
CA ARG A 62 5.25 -11.94 -13.58
C ARG A 62 4.42 -10.65 -13.49
N ALA A 63 4.25 -10.08 -12.30
CA ALA A 63 3.41 -8.90 -12.10
C ALA A 63 4.10 -7.60 -12.55
N LEU A 64 5.43 -7.55 -12.45
CA LEU A 64 6.26 -6.38 -12.77
C LEU A 64 6.98 -6.49 -14.11
N ASP A 65 6.71 -7.57 -14.85
CA ASP A 65 7.34 -7.87 -16.13
C ASP A 65 8.89 -7.87 -16.02
N PHE A 66 9.42 -8.48 -14.95
CA PHE A 66 10.87 -8.52 -14.71
C PHE A 66 11.61 -9.20 -15.87
N PRO A 67 12.87 -8.82 -16.15
CA PRO A 67 13.68 -9.42 -17.19
C PRO A 67 13.93 -10.92 -16.99
N ASP A 68 14.16 -11.63 -18.08
CA ASP A 68 14.41 -13.09 -18.10
C ASP A 68 15.64 -13.53 -17.28
N TYR A 69 16.55 -12.60 -16.97
CA TYR A 69 17.74 -12.86 -16.16
C TYR A 69 17.50 -12.74 -14.65
N PHE A 70 16.26 -12.50 -14.21
CA PHE A 70 15.90 -12.35 -12.81
C PHE A 70 16.36 -13.57 -11.97
N GLY A 71 17.11 -13.31 -10.90
CA GLY A 71 17.81 -14.34 -10.12
C GLY A 71 16.95 -15.17 -9.16
N HIS A 72 15.65 -14.88 -9.03
CA HIS A 72 14.72 -15.59 -8.14
C HIS A 72 15.21 -15.74 -6.68
N ASN A 73 15.75 -14.66 -6.12
CA ASN A 73 16.18 -14.55 -4.73
C ASN A 73 15.91 -13.14 -4.21
N TRP A 74 16.16 -12.89 -2.92
CA TRP A 74 15.90 -11.59 -2.28
C TRP A 74 16.72 -10.45 -2.85
N ASP A 75 18.03 -10.64 -3.02
CA ASP A 75 18.92 -9.62 -3.59
C ASP A 75 18.46 -9.22 -5.00
N ALA A 76 18.11 -10.21 -5.83
CA ALA A 76 17.59 -9.95 -7.18
C ALA A 76 16.24 -9.22 -7.17
N LEU A 77 15.38 -9.48 -6.17
CA LEU A 77 14.12 -8.79 -6.01
C LEU A 77 14.35 -7.32 -5.65
N GLU A 78 15.25 -7.05 -4.70
CA GLU A 78 15.65 -5.70 -4.31
C GLU A 78 16.20 -4.92 -5.52
N GLU A 79 17.15 -5.51 -6.25
CA GLU A 79 17.74 -4.92 -7.46
C GLU A 79 16.67 -4.58 -8.50
N CYS A 80 15.77 -5.52 -8.81
CA CYS A 80 14.72 -5.28 -9.80
C CYS A 80 13.64 -4.28 -9.34
N LEU A 81 13.41 -4.11 -8.04
CA LEU A 81 12.49 -3.08 -7.54
C LEU A 81 13.10 -1.67 -7.57
N ALA A 82 14.43 -1.59 -7.54
CA ALA A 82 15.18 -0.35 -7.73
C ALA A 82 15.42 0.01 -9.21
N ASP A 83 14.99 -0.82 -10.16
CA ASP A 83 15.17 -0.61 -11.58
C ASP A 83 13.91 -0.98 -12.38
N PHE A 84 13.18 0.03 -12.88
CA PHE A 84 12.02 -0.17 -13.75
C PHE A 84 12.21 0.45 -15.14
N GLU A 85 13.42 0.42 -15.69
CA GLU A 85 13.68 0.97 -17.02
C GLU A 85 12.74 0.41 -18.12
N TRP A 86 12.30 -0.84 -17.99
CA TRP A 86 11.34 -1.48 -18.92
C TRP A 86 9.87 -1.10 -18.66
N LEU A 87 9.56 -0.45 -17.53
CA LEU A 87 8.21 -0.10 -17.09
C LEU A 87 8.10 1.41 -16.79
N PRO A 88 8.30 2.32 -17.77
CA PRO A 88 8.31 3.75 -17.48
C PRO A 88 6.94 4.27 -17.03
N ALA A 89 6.89 4.88 -15.84
CA ALA A 89 5.70 5.55 -15.30
C ALA A 89 6.05 6.74 -14.41
N LYS A 90 5.10 7.67 -14.18
CA LYS A 90 5.30 8.82 -13.28
C LYS A 90 5.40 8.42 -11.80
N GLY A 91 4.92 7.23 -11.45
CA GLY A 91 4.96 6.62 -10.13
C GLY A 91 4.39 5.21 -10.20
N TYR A 92 4.58 4.43 -9.13
CA TYR A 92 4.30 3.01 -9.09
C TYR A 92 3.44 2.68 -7.88
N ILE A 93 2.41 1.86 -8.08
CA ILE A 93 1.61 1.28 -7.00
C ILE A 93 1.57 -0.23 -7.18
N LEU A 94 2.10 -0.97 -6.20
CA LEU A 94 1.94 -2.42 -6.11
C LEU A 94 0.71 -2.72 -5.26
N LEU A 95 -0.31 -3.35 -5.84
CA LEU A 95 -1.50 -3.79 -5.14
C LEU A 95 -1.41 -5.29 -4.89
N ILE A 96 -1.12 -5.67 -3.65
CA ILE A 96 -1.03 -7.06 -3.22
C ILE A 96 -2.41 -7.51 -2.71
N HIS A 97 -3.10 -8.35 -3.47
CA HIS A 97 -4.37 -8.95 -3.05
C HIS A 97 -4.16 -10.12 -2.10
N ASP A 98 -5.17 -10.41 -1.26
CA ASP A 98 -5.12 -11.54 -0.32
C ASP A 98 -3.81 -11.52 0.50
N ALA A 99 -3.46 -10.34 1.02
CA ALA A 99 -2.16 -10.13 1.68
C ALA A 99 -1.96 -11.02 2.92
N ASP A 100 -3.04 -11.59 3.47
CA ASP A 100 -2.99 -12.60 4.53
C ASP A 100 -2.32 -13.92 4.08
N ALA A 101 -2.24 -14.15 2.77
CA ALA A 101 -1.67 -15.36 2.19
C ALA A 101 -0.23 -15.21 1.70
N VAL A 102 0.36 -14.01 1.83
CA VAL A 102 1.79 -13.79 1.53
C VAL A 102 2.59 -14.34 2.70
N LEU A 103 3.47 -15.31 2.42
CA LEU A 103 4.39 -15.92 3.39
C LEU A 103 3.71 -16.18 4.77
N PRO A 104 2.60 -16.93 4.81
CA PRO A 104 1.77 -17.03 6.01
C PRO A 104 2.42 -17.84 7.14
N GLU A 105 3.38 -18.70 6.81
CA GLU A 105 4.07 -19.60 7.74
C GLU A 105 5.48 -19.10 8.13
N ASP A 106 5.94 -17.99 7.54
CA ASP A 106 7.31 -17.48 7.71
C ASP A 106 7.30 -15.97 7.93
N GLU A 107 7.38 -15.56 9.20
CA GLU A 107 7.35 -14.15 9.57
C GLU A 107 8.66 -13.44 9.24
N GLU A 108 9.81 -14.13 9.31
CA GLU A 108 11.12 -13.54 9.01
C GLU A 108 11.23 -13.20 7.51
N GLU A 109 10.77 -14.11 6.64
CA GLU A 109 10.70 -13.86 5.20
C GLU A 109 9.67 -12.75 4.87
N TYR A 110 8.56 -12.66 5.62
CA TYR A 110 7.58 -11.59 5.44
C TYR A 110 8.13 -10.22 5.88
N GLU A 111 8.85 -10.15 6.99
CA GLU A 111 9.55 -8.93 7.43
C GLU A 111 10.61 -8.52 6.39
N THR A 112 11.41 -9.47 5.90
CA THR A 112 12.39 -9.25 4.82
C THR A 112 11.75 -8.63 3.58
N LEU A 113 10.60 -9.15 3.15
CA LEU A 113 9.84 -8.56 2.04
C LEU A 113 9.46 -7.10 2.33
N LEU A 114 8.97 -6.80 3.53
CA LEU A 114 8.53 -5.45 3.88
C LEU A 114 9.71 -4.46 3.92
N GLU A 115 10.88 -4.90 4.39
CA GLU A 115 12.11 -4.12 4.35
C GLU A 115 12.50 -3.79 2.91
N ILE A 116 12.57 -4.78 2.03
CA ILE A 116 12.88 -4.58 0.60
C ILE A 116 11.89 -3.63 -0.08
N LEU A 117 10.58 -3.76 0.21
CA LEU A 117 9.56 -2.86 -0.34
C LEU A 117 9.69 -1.43 0.21
N SER A 118 10.12 -1.28 1.47
CA SER A 118 10.41 0.00 2.09
C SER A 118 11.63 0.66 1.45
N ASP A 119 12.70 -0.09 1.25
CA ASP A 119 13.95 0.39 0.66
C ASP A 119 13.75 0.80 -0.79
N ALA A 120 12.96 0.05 -1.56
CA ALA A 120 12.53 0.45 -2.90
C ALA A 120 11.80 1.81 -2.88
N GLY A 121 10.82 1.98 -1.98
CA GLY A 121 10.11 3.25 -1.81
C GLY A 121 11.03 4.42 -1.49
N GLU A 122 12.01 4.19 -0.61
CA GLU A 122 13.00 5.20 -0.23
C GLU A 122 13.93 5.55 -1.39
N ALA A 123 14.45 4.56 -2.12
CA ALA A 123 15.32 4.73 -3.27
C ALA A 123 14.62 5.56 -4.37
N TRP A 124 13.39 5.20 -4.73
CA TRP A 124 12.58 5.97 -5.70
C TRP A 124 12.30 7.41 -5.22
N SER A 125 12.09 7.63 -3.92
CA SER A 125 11.84 8.97 -3.40
C SER A 125 13.06 9.89 -3.46
N LYS A 126 14.26 9.31 -3.35
CA LYS A 126 15.53 10.04 -3.36
C LYS A 126 16.14 10.16 -4.75
N GLY A 127 15.68 9.35 -5.71
CA GLY A 127 16.27 9.24 -7.05
C GLY A 127 17.56 8.42 -7.04
N GLN A 128 17.61 7.37 -6.22
CA GLN A 128 18.74 6.45 -6.07
C GLN A 128 18.54 5.16 -6.89
N THR A 129 17.52 5.13 -7.76
CA THR A 129 17.26 4.06 -8.72
C THR A 129 18.07 4.23 -10.00
N THR A 130 18.12 3.22 -10.87
CA THR A 130 18.83 3.27 -12.15
C THR A 130 18.42 4.47 -13.00
N GLU A 131 17.13 4.80 -13.02
CA GLU A 131 16.60 5.97 -13.74
C GLU A 131 17.09 7.32 -13.18
N GLY A 132 17.55 7.39 -11.92
CA GLY A 132 18.06 8.60 -11.28
C GLY A 132 17.03 9.71 -10.99
N ARG A 133 15.76 9.52 -11.36
CA ARG A 133 14.67 10.47 -11.08
C ARG A 133 13.94 10.13 -9.79
N ARG A 134 13.32 11.14 -9.19
CA ARG A 134 12.41 10.94 -8.05
C ARG A 134 11.02 10.54 -8.54
N ALA A 135 10.45 9.52 -7.91
CA ALA A 135 9.09 9.06 -8.19
C ALA A 135 8.40 8.54 -6.91
N PRO A 136 7.07 8.62 -6.80
CA PRO A 136 6.33 7.88 -5.80
C PRO A 136 6.34 6.38 -6.12
N PHE A 137 6.68 5.56 -5.13
CA PHE A 137 6.55 4.10 -5.16
C PHE A 137 5.85 3.67 -3.87
N HIS A 138 4.71 2.99 -4.00
CA HIS A 138 3.89 2.58 -2.86
C HIS A 138 3.37 1.16 -3.00
N VAL A 139 3.23 0.48 -1.88
CA VAL A 139 2.66 -0.87 -1.80
C VAL A 139 1.38 -0.82 -0.96
N CYS A 140 0.29 -1.34 -1.52
CA CYS A 140 -0.98 -1.53 -0.83
C CYS A 140 -1.19 -3.02 -0.58
N LEU A 141 -1.04 -3.45 0.68
CA LEU A 141 -1.37 -4.79 1.14
C LEU A 141 -2.87 -4.86 1.39
N ALA A 142 -3.61 -5.44 0.46
CA ALA A 142 -5.06 -5.56 0.54
C ALA A 142 -5.47 -6.87 1.21
N VAL A 143 -6.19 -6.75 2.32
CA VAL A 143 -6.75 -7.88 3.07
C VAL A 143 -8.23 -7.64 3.33
N THR A 144 -9.06 -8.67 3.21
CA THR A 144 -10.47 -8.53 3.58
C THR A 144 -10.63 -8.40 5.09
N GLU A 145 -11.69 -7.74 5.56
CA GLU A 145 -12.03 -7.67 6.99
C GLU A 145 -12.08 -9.06 7.65
N GLN A 146 -12.54 -10.08 6.90
CA GLN A 146 -12.66 -11.46 7.37
C GLN A 146 -11.31 -12.15 7.56
N ASN A 147 -10.32 -11.80 6.75
CA ASN A 147 -9.02 -12.43 6.75
C ASN A 147 -7.96 -11.67 7.56
N LYS A 148 -8.22 -10.41 7.91
CA LYS A 148 -7.25 -9.56 8.62
C LYS A 148 -6.66 -10.22 9.87
N SER A 149 -7.47 -10.99 10.60
CA SER A 149 -7.07 -11.67 11.84
C SER A 149 -6.24 -12.93 11.64
N LYS A 150 -6.02 -13.39 10.40
CA LYS A 150 -5.18 -14.56 10.13
C LYS A 150 -3.69 -14.27 10.30
N ARG A 151 -3.29 -13.01 10.15
CA ARG A 151 -1.93 -12.54 10.41
C ARG A 151 -1.94 -11.69 11.68
N THR A 152 -1.09 -12.05 12.64
CA THR A 152 -1.01 -11.39 13.95
C THR A 152 -0.27 -10.05 13.85
N HIS A 153 0.78 -10.00 13.04
CA HIS A 153 1.62 -8.82 12.87
C HIS A 153 1.70 -8.43 11.39
N TRP A 154 1.22 -7.22 11.08
CA TRP A 154 1.24 -6.73 9.71
C TRP A 154 2.47 -5.88 9.40
N HIS A 155 3.11 -5.31 10.43
CA HIS A 155 4.29 -4.43 10.33
C HIS A 155 4.14 -3.24 9.36
N VAL A 156 2.90 -2.88 9.02
CA VAL A 156 2.59 -1.77 8.13
C VAL A 156 1.46 -0.91 8.69
N LYS A 157 1.42 0.37 8.27
CA LYS A 157 0.38 1.30 8.71
C LYS A 157 -0.94 0.99 8.02
N GLU A 158 -2.02 0.91 8.79
CA GLU A 158 -3.38 0.76 8.26
C GLU A 158 -3.96 2.07 7.74
N PHE A 159 -4.57 2.02 6.56
CA PHE A 159 -5.34 3.10 5.97
C PHE A 159 -6.81 2.68 5.83
N SER A 160 -7.71 3.50 6.38
CA SER A 160 -9.15 3.26 6.23
C SER A 160 -9.61 3.68 4.83
N PRO A 161 -10.35 2.83 4.08
CA PRO A 161 -10.84 3.15 2.75
C PRO A 161 -11.93 4.23 2.73
N THR A 162 -12.60 4.45 3.86
CA THR A 162 -13.63 5.47 3.99
C THR A 162 -13.02 6.78 4.52
N GLU A 163 -13.00 7.82 3.68
CA GLU A 163 -13.06 9.19 4.19
C GLU A 163 -14.29 9.27 5.10
N SER A 164 -14.06 9.47 6.39
CA SER A 164 -15.10 9.81 7.35
C SER A 164 -15.59 11.22 7.04
N THR A 165 -16.49 11.35 6.06
CA THR A 165 -17.41 12.49 6.03
C THR A 165 -18.53 12.19 7.02
N THR A 166 -18.24 12.27 8.32
CA THR A 166 -19.30 12.55 9.29
C THR A 166 -19.67 14.02 9.14
N PRO A 167 -20.93 14.37 8.84
CA PRO A 167 -21.37 15.74 9.01
C PRO A 167 -21.24 16.04 10.50
N LYS A 168 -20.39 17.01 10.87
CA LYS A 168 -20.41 17.58 12.22
C LYS A 168 -21.79 18.22 12.43
N THR A 169 -22.69 17.47 13.04
CA THR A 169 -23.97 17.99 13.54
C THR A 169 -23.65 19.07 14.57
N LYS A 170 -23.79 20.34 14.18
CA LYS A 170 -23.68 21.47 15.12
C LYS A 170 -24.68 21.25 16.26
N PRO A 171 -24.28 21.38 17.55
CA PRO A 171 -25.23 21.37 18.63
C PRO A 171 -26.20 22.54 18.46
N ARG A 172 -27.49 22.24 18.41
CA ARG A 172 -28.58 23.23 18.45
C ARG A 172 -28.44 24.03 19.75
N PRO A 173 -28.43 25.38 19.73
CA PRO A 173 -28.33 26.14 20.97
C PRO A 173 -29.56 25.88 21.85
N LYS A 174 -29.33 25.47 23.10
CA LYS A 174 -30.37 25.35 24.12
C LYS A 174 -30.93 26.75 24.41
N ARG A 175 -32.23 26.95 24.21
CA ARG A 175 -32.96 28.15 24.64
C ARG A 175 -32.77 28.33 26.15
N ALA A 176 -32.25 29.48 26.56
CA ALA A 176 -32.24 29.89 27.97
C ALA A 176 -33.68 30.14 28.46
N PRO A 177 -34.03 29.76 29.70
CA PRO A 177 -35.32 30.11 30.28
C PRO A 177 -35.38 31.61 30.59
N LYS A 178 -36.48 32.26 30.16
CA LYS A 178 -36.86 33.61 30.59
C LYS A 178 -37.08 33.60 32.11
N GLN A 179 -36.21 34.27 32.86
CA GLN A 179 -36.53 34.64 34.24
C GLN A 179 -37.52 35.80 34.23
N SER A 180 -38.70 35.53 34.81
CA SER A 180 -39.69 36.54 35.17
C SER A 180 -39.20 37.37 36.35
N LYS A 181 -39.56 38.65 36.29
CA LYS A 181 -39.33 39.71 37.28
C LYS A 181 -39.71 39.32 38.72
N LYS A 182 -38.96 39.86 39.67
CA LYS A 182 -39.50 40.61 40.81
C LYS A 182 -38.64 41.85 41.03
#